data_AF-A0A537MIH7-F1
#
_entry.id   AF-A0A537MIH7-F1
#
_cell.length_a   1.000
_cell.length_b   1.000
_cell.length_c   1.000
_cell.angle_alpha   90.00
_cell.angle_beta   90.00
_cell.angle_gamma   90.00
#
_symmetry.space_group_name_H-M   'P 1'
#
loop_
_entity.id
_entity.type
_entity.pdbx_description
1 polymer ?
#
loop_
_entity_poly.entity_id
_entity_poly.type
_entity_poly.pdbx_seq_one_letter_code
_entity_poly.pdbx_strand_id
1 'polypeptide(L)'
;MNERGGGKKPRRRKVKRFTAERRADYLEHLRRTGNGSAAAAAIGMHRDCTEKRRRRDPAFARDCAAAEAEAARTLAGARDCFDGVDDPARQIIKRGPNGRTMIVATRQGKWSKSVETVFLDALRQCGNISAAARAAGVSPRLIYRRRSEWPAFAEKLEQALDDAEIALEFRLAREAAGSADKGEPDPRGAGFETGGEPPAPPQRFDPDLAFRFLKWREQKRRGTAPPRGRVAAGPSIEEAGDEIVRRVAAIRRHREKEQLAEGWTRDEEGRMIPPGWVRAAPAAGEGGSGDAQD
;
A
#
# COMPACT_ATOMS: atom_id res chain seq x y z
N MET A 1 -31.60 -58.78 -26.61
CA MET A 1 -32.28 -57.91 -25.62
C MET A 1 -31.32 -56.79 -25.25
N ASN A 2 -31.59 -55.54 -25.67
CA ASN A 2 -30.92 -54.37 -25.12
C ASN A 2 -31.94 -53.23 -25.13
N GLU A 3 -32.57 -53.02 -23.98
CA GLU A 3 -33.54 -51.96 -23.73
C GLU A 3 -32.83 -50.61 -23.71
N ARG A 4 -33.03 -49.82 -24.77
CA ARG A 4 -32.57 -48.43 -24.82
C ARG A 4 -33.47 -47.60 -23.89
N GLY A 5 -33.01 -47.39 -22.66
CA GLY A 5 -33.63 -46.53 -21.67
C GLY A 5 -33.89 -45.12 -22.21
N GLY A 6 -35.18 -44.80 -22.41
CA GLY A 6 -35.65 -43.49 -22.83
C GLY A 6 -35.46 -42.46 -21.72
N GLY A 7 -34.33 -41.77 -21.72
CA GLY A 7 -34.07 -40.64 -20.83
C GLY A 7 -35.11 -39.53 -21.01
N LYS A 8 -35.88 -39.23 -19.96
CA LYS A 8 -36.84 -38.11 -19.92
C LYS A 8 -36.12 -36.80 -20.30
N LYS A 9 -36.58 -36.16 -21.39
CA LYS A 9 -36.07 -34.84 -21.80
C LYS A 9 -36.19 -33.83 -20.65
N PRO A 10 -35.16 -33.03 -20.34
CA PRO A 10 -35.22 -32.07 -19.25
C PRO A 10 -36.33 -31.05 -19.51
N ARG A 11 -37.19 -30.82 -18.50
CA ARG A 11 -38.27 -29.83 -18.56
C ARG A 11 -37.68 -28.44 -18.84
N ARG A 12 -38.13 -27.78 -19.92
CA ARG A 12 -37.71 -26.40 -20.27
C ARG A 12 -37.99 -25.48 -19.08
N ARG A 13 -36.94 -24.84 -18.54
CA ARG A 13 -37.08 -23.79 -17.51
C ARG A 13 -37.97 -22.66 -18.03
N LYS A 14 -38.95 -22.21 -17.22
CA LYS A 14 -39.79 -21.05 -17.55
C LYS A 14 -38.89 -19.82 -17.73
N VAL A 15 -39.01 -19.15 -18.87
CA VAL A 15 -38.27 -17.90 -19.15
C VAL A 15 -38.81 -16.80 -18.25
N LYS A 16 -37.94 -16.17 -17.45
CA LYS A 16 -38.31 -15.01 -16.64
C LYS A 16 -38.66 -13.85 -17.59
N ARG A 17 -39.89 -13.31 -17.49
CA ARG A 17 -40.36 -12.21 -18.33
C ARG A 17 -40.11 -10.85 -17.67
N PHE A 18 -39.87 -9.83 -18.48
CA PHE A 18 -39.72 -8.45 -18.01
C PHE A 18 -41.11 -7.79 -17.99
N THR A 19 -41.79 -7.91 -16.85
CA THR A 19 -43.13 -7.35 -16.61
C THR A 19 -43.05 -5.86 -16.28
N ALA A 20 -44.20 -5.17 -16.26
CA ALA A 20 -44.28 -3.77 -15.84
C ALA A 20 -43.84 -3.58 -14.37
N GLU A 21 -44.21 -4.52 -13.49
CA GLU A 21 -43.75 -4.56 -12.10
C GLU A 21 -42.22 -4.67 -12.00
N ARG A 22 -41.61 -5.61 -12.71
CA ARG A 22 -40.14 -5.73 -12.77
C ARG A 22 -39.45 -4.51 -13.36
N ARG A 23 -40.11 -3.79 -14.28
CA ARG A 23 -39.61 -2.50 -14.78
C ARG A 23 -39.61 -1.46 -13.66
N ALA A 24 -40.68 -1.37 -12.87
CA ALA A 24 -40.76 -0.46 -11.74
C ALA A 24 -39.68 -0.78 -10.69
N ASP A 25 -39.56 -2.05 -10.28
CA ASP A 25 -38.54 -2.49 -9.32
C ASP A 25 -37.11 -2.22 -9.82
N TYR A 26 -36.86 -2.49 -11.11
CA TYR A 26 -35.58 -2.20 -11.73
C TYR A 26 -35.24 -0.71 -11.67
N LEU A 27 -36.21 0.15 -12.00
CA LEU A 27 -36.01 1.60 -11.99
C LEU A 27 -35.83 2.15 -10.57
N GLU A 28 -36.55 1.60 -9.58
CA GLU A 28 -36.36 1.91 -8.15
C GLU A 28 -34.94 1.57 -7.70
N HIS A 29 -34.48 0.34 -7.95
CA HIS A 29 -33.10 -0.05 -7.64
C HIS A 29 -32.06 0.78 -8.39
N LEU A 30 -32.34 1.18 -9.63
CA LEU A 30 -31.44 2.00 -10.43
C LEU A 30 -31.36 3.44 -9.90
N ARG A 31 -32.49 4.04 -9.48
CA ARG A 31 -32.56 5.35 -8.82
C ARG A 31 -31.75 5.39 -7.53
N ARG A 32 -31.81 4.31 -6.76
CA ARG A 32 -31.07 4.22 -5.49
C ARG A 32 -29.57 3.97 -5.68
N THR A 33 -29.21 3.03 -6.57
CA THR A 33 -27.83 2.52 -6.63
C THR A 33 -27.00 3.09 -7.78
N GLY A 34 -27.63 3.63 -8.82
CA GLY A 34 -26.96 4.04 -10.06
C GLY A 34 -26.29 2.88 -10.79
N ASN A 35 -26.57 1.63 -10.42
CA ASN A 35 -25.88 0.43 -10.90
C ASN A 35 -26.86 -0.51 -11.62
N GLY A 36 -26.83 -0.51 -12.96
CA GLY A 36 -27.72 -1.34 -13.77
C GLY A 36 -27.52 -2.86 -13.58
N SER A 37 -26.31 -3.31 -13.24
CA SER A 37 -26.07 -4.72 -12.94
C SER A 37 -26.70 -5.13 -11.61
N ALA A 38 -26.62 -4.27 -10.59
CA ALA A 38 -27.27 -4.50 -9.31
C ALA A 38 -28.80 -4.46 -9.44
N ALA A 39 -29.34 -3.48 -10.18
CA ALA A 39 -30.76 -3.38 -10.47
C ALA A 39 -31.30 -4.60 -11.24
N ALA A 40 -30.55 -5.09 -12.23
CA ALA A 40 -30.92 -6.30 -12.96
C ALA A 40 -30.90 -7.54 -12.04
N ALA A 41 -29.87 -7.66 -11.19
CA ALA A 41 -29.76 -8.75 -10.23
C ALA A 41 -30.91 -8.73 -9.20
N ALA A 42 -31.34 -7.56 -8.74
CA ALA A 42 -32.45 -7.41 -7.80
C ALA A 42 -33.76 -7.96 -8.36
N ILE A 43 -34.04 -7.74 -9.65
CA ILE A 43 -35.17 -8.37 -10.34
C ILE A 43 -34.87 -9.81 -10.81
N GLY A 44 -33.71 -10.37 -10.48
CA GLY A 44 -33.31 -11.73 -10.86
C GLY A 44 -33.10 -11.94 -12.36
N MET A 45 -32.67 -10.90 -13.07
CA MET A 45 -32.31 -10.91 -14.50
C MET A 45 -30.83 -10.61 -14.73
N HIS A 46 -30.30 -11.06 -15.87
CA HIS A 46 -28.97 -10.67 -16.31
C HIS A 46 -28.98 -9.24 -16.89
N ARG A 47 -27.91 -8.47 -16.65
CA ARG A 47 -27.76 -7.08 -17.13
C ARG A 47 -27.92 -6.96 -18.65
N ASP A 48 -27.45 -7.93 -19.42
CA ASP A 48 -27.58 -7.87 -20.88
C ASP A 48 -29.03 -7.91 -21.37
N CYS A 49 -29.94 -8.54 -20.60
CA CYS A 49 -31.36 -8.55 -20.95
C CYS A 49 -31.98 -7.16 -20.79
N THR A 50 -31.64 -6.45 -19.72
CA THR A 50 -32.13 -5.09 -19.47
C THR A 50 -31.48 -4.10 -20.45
N GLU A 51 -30.21 -4.29 -20.80
CA GLU A 51 -29.50 -3.48 -21.79
C GLU A 51 -30.08 -3.67 -23.21
N LYS A 52 -30.32 -4.90 -23.66
CA LYS A 52 -31.00 -5.17 -24.94
C LYS A 52 -32.39 -4.53 -24.99
N ARG A 53 -33.12 -4.56 -23.87
CA ARG A 53 -34.42 -3.87 -23.75
C ARG A 53 -34.26 -2.36 -23.87
N ARG A 54 -33.29 -1.76 -23.17
CA ARG A 54 -32.95 -0.33 -23.22
C ARG A 54 -32.71 0.16 -24.65
N ARG A 55 -32.03 -0.64 -25.47
CA ARG A 55 -31.78 -0.29 -26.89
C ARG A 55 -33.04 -0.36 -27.76
N ARG A 56 -33.98 -1.25 -27.46
CA ARG A 56 -35.20 -1.45 -28.26
C ARG A 56 -36.34 -0.51 -27.87
N ASP A 57 -36.38 -0.07 -26.61
CA ASP A 57 -37.48 0.71 -26.03
C ASP A 57 -36.97 2.10 -25.60
N PRO A 58 -37.18 3.15 -26.43
CA PRO A 58 -36.72 4.50 -26.13
C PRO A 58 -37.35 5.10 -24.87
N ALA A 59 -38.58 4.74 -24.53
CA ALA A 59 -39.22 5.23 -23.31
C ALA A 59 -38.53 4.64 -22.07
N PHE A 60 -38.26 3.33 -22.09
CA PHE A 60 -37.48 2.70 -21.02
C PHE A 60 -36.05 3.26 -20.92
N ALA A 61 -35.43 3.62 -22.05
CA ALA A 61 -34.12 4.27 -22.05
C ALA A 61 -34.13 5.64 -21.36
N ARG A 62 -35.17 6.45 -21.58
CA ARG A 62 -35.35 7.74 -20.90
C ARG A 62 -35.55 7.56 -19.40
N ASP A 63 -36.39 6.61 -18.99
CA ASP A 63 -36.60 6.32 -17.57
C ASP A 63 -35.31 5.86 -16.88
N CYS A 64 -34.52 5.01 -17.55
CA CYS A 64 -33.22 4.60 -17.03
C CYS A 64 -32.27 5.80 -16.88
N ALA A 65 -32.23 6.71 -17.87
CA ALA A 65 -31.38 7.89 -17.82
C ALA A 65 -31.81 8.84 -16.69
N ALA A 66 -33.11 9.04 -16.50
CA ALA A 66 -33.65 9.83 -15.38
C ALA A 66 -33.28 9.21 -14.03
N ALA A 67 -33.41 7.88 -13.90
CA ALA A 67 -33.03 7.14 -12.71
C ALA A 67 -31.53 7.24 -12.41
N GLU A 68 -30.68 7.08 -13.42
CA GLU A 68 -29.21 7.22 -13.29
C GLU A 68 -28.82 8.66 -12.89
N ALA A 69 -29.50 9.68 -13.43
CA ALA A 69 -29.25 11.08 -13.09
C ALA A 69 -29.65 11.41 -11.65
N GLU A 70 -30.75 10.86 -11.16
CA GLU A 70 -31.18 10.99 -9.76
C GLU A 70 -30.18 10.32 -8.82
N ALA A 71 -29.81 9.07 -9.10
CA ALA A 71 -28.78 8.36 -8.34
C ALA A 71 -27.46 9.16 -8.29
N ALA A 72 -27.04 9.72 -9.43
CA ALA A 72 -25.82 10.52 -9.50
C ALA A 72 -25.89 11.77 -8.62
N ARG A 73 -27.03 12.49 -8.60
CA ARG A 73 -27.22 13.66 -7.72
C ARG A 73 -27.14 13.28 -6.25
N THR A 74 -27.86 12.22 -5.85
CA THR A 74 -27.87 11.75 -4.46
C THR A 74 -26.48 11.32 -4.00
N LEU A 75 -25.79 10.51 -4.81
CA LEU A 75 -24.49 9.94 -4.45
C LEU A 75 -23.32 10.92 -4.60
N ALA A 76 -23.47 12.00 -5.38
CA ALA A 76 -22.43 13.03 -5.51
C ALA A 76 -22.14 13.75 -4.20
N GLY A 77 -23.15 13.91 -3.34
CA GLY A 77 -23.02 14.56 -2.02
C GLY A 77 -22.36 13.70 -0.94
N ALA A 78 -22.11 12.41 -1.20
CA ALA A 78 -21.53 11.51 -0.22
C ALA A 78 -20.12 11.94 0.19
N ARG A 79 -19.90 12.11 1.50
CA ARG A 79 -18.60 12.45 2.11
C ARG A 79 -17.83 11.19 2.50
N ASP A 80 -18.53 10.08 2.71
CA ASP A 80 -18.01 8.75 2.97
C ASP A 80 -18.50 7.74 1.93
N CYS A 81 -17.80 6.61 1.82
CA CYS A 81 -18.18 5.53 0.94
C CYS A 81 -19.34 4.66 1.47
N PHE A 82 -19.82 4.92 2.67
CA PHE A 82 -20.97 4.23 3.27
C PHE A 82 -22.23 5.11 3.36
N ASP A 83 -22.16 6.39 2.97
CA ASP A 83 -23.29 7.31 3.07
C ASP A 83 -24.45 6.86 2.16
N GLY A 84 -25.66 6.73 2.71
CA GLY A 84 -26.84 6.34 1.93
C GLY A 84 -26.81 4.90 1.40
N VAL A 85 -25.96 4.04 1.97
CA VAL A 85 -25.88 2.61 1.64
C VAL A 85 -26.72 1.79 2.63
N ASP A 86 -27.59 0.89 2.15
CA ASP A 86 -28.47 0.10 3.02
C ASP A 86 -27.70 -0.92 3.88
N ASP A 87 -26.73 -1.61 3.28
CA ASP A 87 -25.92 -2.65 3.94
C ASP A 87 -24.43 -2.28 3.82
N PRO A 88 -23.88 -1.49 4.75
CA PRO A 88 -22.49 -1.04 4.69
C PRO A 88 -21.47 -2.16 4.96
N ALA A 89 -21.93 -3.34 5.39
CA ALA A 89 -21.08 -4.53 5.50
C ALA A 89 -20.85 -5.20 4.12
N ARG A 90 -21.82 -5.05 3.20
CA ARG A 90 -21.79 -5.71 1.88
C ARG A 90 -21.80 -4.75 0.70
N GLN A 91 -21.91 -3.45 0.92
CA GLN A 91 -22.03 -2.46 -0.14
C GLN A 91 -21.17 -1.24 0.17
N ILE A 92 -20.67 -0.62 -0.90
CA ILE A 92 -19.92 0.63 -0.85
C ILE A 92 -20.33 1.52 -2.01
N ILE A 93 -20.20 2.82 -1.82
CA ILE A 93 -20.16 3.78 -2.90
C ILE A 93 -18.78 3.69 -3.57
N LYS A 94 -18.80 3.58 -4.90
CA LYS A 94 -17.63 3.61 -5.76
C LYS A 94 -17.72 4.82 -6.69
N ARG A 95 -16.65 5.62 -6.72
CA ARG A 95 -16.43 6.65 -7.74
C ARG A 95 -15.69 6.04 -8.92
N GLY A 96 -16.33 6.03 -10.09
CA GLY A 96 -15.76 5.55 -11.33
C GLY A 96 -14.86 6.58 -12.01
N PRO A 97 -14.06 6.17 -13.01
CA PRO A 97 -13.13 7.06 -13.72
C PRO A 97 -13.83 8.22 -14.45
N ASN A 98 -15.08 8.05 -14.88
CA ASN A 98 -15.86 9.06 -15.60
C ASN A 98 -16.69 9.95 -14.65
N GLY A 99 -16.31 10.06 -13.37
CA GLY A 99 -17.09 10.76 -12.35
C GLY A 99 -18.40 10.08 -11.94
N ARG A 100 -18.73 8.93 -12.54
CA ARG A 100 -19.95 8.17 -12.22
C ARG A 100 -19.84 7.56 -10.83
N THR A 101 -20.70 7.99 -9.93
CA THR A 101 -20.82 7.42 -8.58
C THR A 101 -21.94 6.38 -8.55
N MET A 102 -21.66 5.22 -7.98
CA MET A 102 -22.63 4.12 -7.91
C MET A 102 -22.42 3.27 -6.64
N ILE A 103 -23.48 2.66 -6.14
CA ILE A 103 -23.41 1.66 -5.08
C ILE A 103 -23.06 0.31 -5.71
N VAL A 104 -22.03 -0.34 -5.17
CA VAL A 104 -21.57 -1.67 -5.62
C VAL A 104 -21.55 -2.62 -4.44
N ALA A 105 -21.88 -3.89 -4.72
CA ALA A 105 -21.64 -4.96 -3.76
C ALA A 105 -20.13 -5.17 -3.59
N THR A 106 -19.69 -5.29 -2.35
CA THR A 106 -18.33 -5.68 -1.96
C THR A 106 -18.30 -7.18 -1.66
N ARG A 107 -17.14 -7.80 -1.80
CA ARG A 107 -16.93 -9.22 -1.46
C ARG A 107 -16.28 -9.33 -0.08
N GLN A 108 -16.38 -10.50 0.54
CA GLN A 108 -15.65 -10.78 1.77
C GLN A 108 -14.14 -10.55 1.58
N GLY A 109 -13.49 -9.96 2.57
CA GLY A 109 -12.07 -9.56 2.50
C GLY A 109 -11.78 -8.35 1.60
N LYS A 110 -12.81 -7.69 1.06
CA LYS A 110 -12.70 -6.37 0.44
C LYS A 110 -13.17 -5.30 1.42
N TRP A 111 -12.93 -4.03 1.06
CA TRP A 111 -13.33 -2.90 1.88
C TRP A 111 -14.83 -2.94 2.20
N SER A 112 -15.16 -2.89 3.48
CA SER A 112 -16.49 -2.86 4.08
C SER A 112 -16.43 -2.05 5.36
N LYS A 113 -17.59 -1.76 5.96
CA LYS A 113 -17.62 -1.02 7.23
C LYS A 113 -16.91 -1.76 8.36
N SER A 114 -17.05 -3.09 8.42
CA SER A 114 -16.33 -3.91 9.40
C SER A 114 -14.82 -3.84 9.22
N VAL A 115 -14.33 -3.85 7.99
CA VAL A 115 -12.89 -3.68 7.69
C VAL A 115 -12.40 -2.29 8.06
N GLU A 116 -13.19 -1.23 7.81
CA GLU A 116 -12.87 0.13 8.27
C GLU A 116 -12.75 0.19 9.80
N THR A 117 -13.69 -0.42 10.53
CA THR A 117 -13.67 -0.46 12.00
C THR A 117 -12.40 -1.15 12.50
N VAL A 118 -12.10 -2.36 12.02
CA VAL A 118 -10.86 -3.09 12.42
C VAL A 118 -9.61 -2.27 12.12
N PHE A 119 -9.58 -1.60 10.97
CA PHE A 119 -8.46 -0.73 10.60
C PHE A 119 -8.31 0.46 11.56
N LEU A 120 -9.40 1.20 11.81
CA LEU A 120 -9.36 2.38 12.68
C LEU A 120 -9.03 2.00 14.13
N ASP A 121 -9.58 0.89 14.63
CA ASP A 121 -9.28 0.41 15.99
C ASP A 121 -7.82 -0.01 16.14
N ALA A 122 -7.25 -0.70 15.15
CA ALA A 122 -5.83 -1.01 15.14
C ALA A 122 -4.98 0.26 15.04
N LEU A 123 -5.41 1.25 14.25
CA LEU A 123 -4.69 2.51 14.09
C LEU A 123 -4.65 3.31 15.40
N ARG A 124 -5.77 3.39 16.13
CA ARG A 124 -5.85 4.03 17.45
C ARG A 124 -4.88 3.44 18.47
N GLN A 125 -4.55 2.15 18.34
CA GLN A 125 -3.67 1.47 19.30
C GLN A 125 -2.18 1.67 19.00
N CYS A 126 -1.81 1.80 17.72
CA CYS A 126 -0.40 1.75 17.29
C CYS A 126 0.10 2.99 16.54
N GLY A 127 -0.78 3.86 16.04
CA GLY A 127 -0.41 5.04 15.23
C GLY A 127 0.23 4.71 13.87
N ASN A 128 0.41 3.43 13.53
CA ASN A 128 1.11 2.98 12.33
C ASN A 128 0.12 2.48 11.26
N ILE A 129 -0.04 3.27 10.20
CA ILE A 129 -0.95 2.96 9.07
C ILE A 129 -0.65 1.59 8.44
N SER A 130 0.64 1.24 8.27
CA SER A 130 1.01 -0.03 7.63
C SER A 130 0.68 -1.24 8.51
N ALA A 131 0.87 -1.11 9.83
CA ALA A 131 0.50 -2.15 10.78
C ALA A 131 -1.03 -2.31 10.87
N ALA A 132 -1.76 -1.19 10.99
CA ALA A 132 -3.21 -1.18 11.01
C ALA A 132 -3.83 -1.75 9.72
N ALA A 133 -3.27 -1.41 8.55
CA ALA A 133 -3.70 -1.96 7.27
C ALA A 133 -3.53 -3.48 7.22
N ARG A 134 -2.40 -4.00 7.72
CA ARG A 134 -2.16 -5.45 7.83
C ARG A 134 -3.17 -6.12 8.76
N ALA A 135 -3.45 -5.53 9.92
CA ALA A 135 -4.44 -6.05 10.87
C ALA A 135 -5.85 -6.15 10.25
N ALA A 136 -6.21 -5.18 9.41
CA ALA A 136 -7.48 -5.18 8.67
C ALA A 136 -7.47 -6.01 7.38
N GLY A 137 -6.35 -6.68 7.04
CA GLY A 137 -6.22 -7.49 5.83
C GLY A 137 -6.25 -6.69 4.52
N VAL A 138 -5.83 -5.42 4.54
CA VAL A 138 -5.84 -4.52 3.38
C VAL A 138 -4.47 -3.93 3.08
N SER A 139 -4.27 -3.47 1.84
CA SER A 139 -3.02 -2.82 1.46
C SER A 139 -2.98 -1.35 1.93
N PRO A 140 -1.81 -0.82 2.36
CA PRO A 140 -1.69 0.60 2.70
C PRO A 140 -2.05 1.55 1.56
N ARG A 141 -1.79 1.13 0.30
CA ARG A 141 -2.18 1.90 -0.90
C ARG A 141 -3.69 2.14 -0.98
N LEU A 142 -4.50 1.17 -0.54
CA LEU A 142 -5.96 1.33 -0.47
C LEU A 142 -6.36 2.43 0.51
N ILE A 143 -5.71 2.51 1.66
CA ILE A 143 -5.96 3.52 2.70
C ILE A 143 -5.68 4.92 2.16
N TYR A 144 -4.52 5.11 1.52
CA TYR A 144 -4.17 6.41 0.95
C TYR A 144 -5.12 6.84 -0.16
N ARG A 145 -5.54 5.90 -1.02
CA ARG A 145 -6.56 6.17 -2.03
C ARG A 145 -7.89 6.57 -1.40
N ARG A 146 -8.34 5.85 -0.36
CA ARG A 146 -9.57 6.17 0.36
C ARG A 146 -9.51 7.55 1.01
N ARG A 147 -8.38 7.88 1.65
CA ARG A 147 -8.14 9.20 2.24
C ARG A 147 -8.25 10.33 1.21
N SER A 148 -7.75 10.14 -0.01
CA SER A 148 -7.87 11.16 -1.06
C SER A 148 -9.28 11.24 -1.66
N GLU A 149 -10.01 10.13 -1.68
CA GLU A 149 -11.36 10.08 -2.30
C GLU A 149 -12.47 10.56 -1.35
N TRP A 150 -12.34 10.31 -0.05
CA TRP A 150 -13.44 10.44 0.93
C TRP A 150 -13.04 11.34 2.11
N PRO A 151 -13.52 12.59 2.15
CA PRO A 151 -13.19 13.53 3.21
C PRO A 151 -13.57 13.05 4.61
N ALA A 152 -14.74 12.44 4.79
CA ALA A 152 -15.16 11.94 6.10
C ALA A 152 -14.26 10.79 6.60
N PHE A 153 -13.75 9.95 5.69
CA PHE A 153 -12.74 8.95 6.05
C PHE A 153 -11.40 9.59 6.42
N ALA A 154 -10.99 10.66 5.73
CA ALA A 154 -9.78 11.39 6.08
C ALA A 154 -9.87 12.02 7.49
N GLU A 155 -11.03 12.55 7.87
CA GLU A 155 -11.31 13.06 9.22
C GLU A 155 -11.24 11.94 10.26
N LYS A 156 -11.90 10.80 10.03
CA LYS A 156 -11.81 9.62 10.92
C LYS A 156 -10.37 9.12 11.08
N LEU A 157 -9.60 9.13 9.99
CA LEU A 157 -8.20 8.73 9.99
C LEU A 157 -7.35 9.68 10.86
N GLU A 158 -7.60 10.98 10.76
CA GLU A 158 -6.91 11.97 11.60
C GLU A 158 -7.28 11.80 13.06
N GLN A 159 -8.58 11.66 13.38
CA GLN A 159 -9.04 11.40 14.74
C GLN A 159 -8.39 10.15 15.33
N ALA A 160 -8.31 9.05 14.56
CA ALA A 160 -7.65 7.84 15.04
C ALA A 160 -6.15 8.02 15.29
N LEU A 161 -5.48 8.93 14.58
CA LEU A 161 -4.08 9.28 14.83
C LEU A 161 -3.93 10.17 16.07
N ASP A 162 -4.87 11.07 16.33
CA ASP A 162 -4.95 11.87 17.56
C ASP A 162 -5.13 10.95 18.78
N ASP A 163 -6.06 9.99 18.70
CA ASP A 163 -6.29 8.98 19.74
C ASP A 163 -5.01 8.14 19.99
N ALA A 164 -4.29 7.79 18.91
CA ALA A 164 -3.07 7.00 19.00
C ALA A 164 -1.90 7.78 19.63
N GLU A 165 -1.79 9.07 19.39
CA GLU A 165 -0.82 9.94 20.05
C GLU A 165 -1.03 9.94 21.56
N ILE A 166 -2.28 10.17 22.00
CA ILE A 166 -2.64 10.11 23.42
C ILE A 166 -2.29 8.74 24.01
N ALA A 167 -2.69 7.65 23.35
CA ALA A 167 -2.40 6.30 23.82
C ALA A 167 -0.88 5.99 23.90
N LEU A 168 -0.09 6.50 22.95
CA LEU A 168 1.36 6.33 22.93
C LEU A 168 2.04 7.15 24.02
N GLU A 169 1.60 8.37 24.29
CA GLU A 169 2.10 9.20 25.40
C GLU A 169 1.88 8.51 26.75
N PHE A 170 0.66 8.00 27.00
CA PHE A 170 0.36 7.24 28.21
C PHE A 170 1.22 5.98 28.33
N ARG A 171 1.41 5.25 27.22
CA ARG A 171 2.23 4.02 27.19
C ARG A 171 3.71 4.32 27.46
N LEU A 172 4.26 5.40 26.87
CA LEU A 172 5.62 5.87 27.14
C LEU A 172 5.79 6.28 28.60
N ALA A 173 4.83 7.00 29.17
CA ALA A 173 4.87 7.40 30.57
C ALA A 173 4.85 6.20 31.53
N ARG A 174 4.03 5.18 31.23
CA ARG A 174 3.98 3.92 32.00
C ARG A 174 5.32 3.17 31.93
N GLU A 175 5.91 3.07 30.74
CA GLU A 175 7.20 2.39 30.54
C GLU A 175 8.33 3.12 31.28
N ALA A 176 8.37 4.46 31.19
CA ALA A 176 9.35 5.28 31.89
C ALA A 176 9.21 5.20 33.42
N ALA A 177 7.98 5.02 33.93
CA ALA A 177 7.72 4.80 35.35
C ALA A 177 8.14 3.41 35.86
N GLY A 178 8.74 2.56 35.01
CA GLY A 178 9.17 1.20 35.37
C GLY A 178 8.01 0.21 35.52
N SER A 179 6.79 0.62 35.17
CA SER A 179 5.60 -0.24 35.13
C SER A 179 5.55 -1.06 33.83
N ALA A 180 6.71 -1.56 33.41
CA ALA A 180 6.83 -2.50 32.32
C ALA A 180 5.83 -3.62 32.59
N ASP A 181 4.92 -3.82 31.65
CA ASP A 181 4.18 -5.05 31.56
C ASP A 181 5.22 -6.15 31.35
N LYS A 182 5.74 -6.71 32.45
CA LYS A 182 6.32 -8.04 32.42
C LYS A 182 5.14 -8.90 32.03
N GLY A 183 4.93 -9.07 30.73
CA GLY A 183 4.04 -10.06 30.18
C GLY A 183 4.57 -11.41 30.61
N GLU A 184 4.25 -11.78 31.85
CA GLU A 184 4.43 -13.12 32.38
C GLU A 184 3.59 -13.99 31.44
N PRO A 185 4.20 -14.88 30.64
CA PRO A 185 3.42 -15.75 29.79
C PRO A 185 2.56 -16.60 30.72
N ASP A 186 1.23 -16.48 30.61
CA ASP A 186 0.31 -17.33 31.35
C ASP A 186 0.71 -18.80 31.13
N PRO A 187 1.16 -19.53 32.16
CA PRO A 187 1.56 -20.91 32.01
C PRO A 187 0.39 -21.86 31.72
N ARG A 188 -0.84 -21.34 31.55
CA ARG A 188 -2.06 -22.13 31.28
C ARG A 188 -2.61 -22.01 29.86
N GLY A 189 -1.77 -21.68 28.87
CA GLY A 189 -2.18 -21.55 27.46
C GLY A 189 -1.80 -22.70 26.53
N ALA A 190 -1.16 -23.77 27.01
CA ALA A 190 -0.75 -24.90 26.18
C ALA A 190 -1.90 -25.91 26.05
N GLY A 191 -2.83 -25.66 25.13
CA GLY A 191 -3.88 -26.63 24.84
C GLY A 191 -4.92 -26.17 23.83
N PHE A 192 -4.54 -26.01 22.56
CA PHE A 192 -5.31 -26.62 21.46
C PHE A 192 -4.50 -26.60 20.16
N GLU A 193 -4.31 -27.77 19.59
CA GLU A 193 -3.68 -28.00 18.31
C GLU A 193 -4.61 -27.52 17.17
N THR A 194 -4.13 -26.59 16.35
CA THR A 194 -4.60 -26.40 14.98
C THR A 194 -3.41 -25.87 14.19
N GLY A 195 -2.99 -26.60 13.15
CA GLY A 195 -1.80 -26.32 12.33
C GLY A 195 -1.88 -25.04 11.52
N GLY A 196 -1.86 -23.89 12.19
CA GLY A 196 -1.60 -22.57 11.63
C GLY A 196 -0.22 -22.10 12.05
N GLU A 197 0.47 -21.41 11.14
CA GLU A 197 1.72 -20.70 11.41
C GLU A 197 1.60 -19.88 12.71
N PRO A 198 2.58 -19.96 13.64
CA PRO A 198 2.48 -19.30 14.93
C PRO A 198 2.15 -17.82 14.74
N PRO A 199 1.21 -17.25 15.52
CA PRO A 199 0.92 -15.83 15.44
C PRO A 199 2.23 -15.07 15.64
N ALA A 200 2.51 -14.14 14.71
CA ALA A 200 3.70 -13.31 14.80
C ALA A 200 3.83 -12.77 16.23
N PRO A 201 5.04 -12.82 16.83
CA PRO A 201 5.22 -12.39 18.22
C PRO A 201 4.61 -11.00 18.40
N PRO A 202 3.92 -10.73 19.53
CA PRO A 202 3.37 -9.41 19.77
C PRO A 202 4.49 -8.39 19.56
N GLN A 203 4.24 -7.42 18.68
CA GLN A 203 5.24 -6.39 18.40
C GLN A 203 5.58 -5.75 19.73
N ARG A 204 6.80 -6.00 20.23
CA ARG A 204 7.28 -5.37 21.45
C ARG A 204 7.16 -3.86 21.26
N PHE A 205 6.67 -3.19 22.29
CA PHE A 205 6.58 -1.74 22.26
C PHE A 205 7.97 -1.16 22.00
N ASP A 206 8.09 -0.30 20.99
CA ASP A 206 9.32 0.38 20.60
C ASP A 206 9.19 1.87 20.96
N PRO A 207 9.81 2.31 22.07
CA PRO A 207 9.75 3.71 22.51
C PRO A 207 10.31 4.69 21.48
N ASP A 208 11.34 4.32 20.71
CA ASP A 208 11.95 5.21 19.72
C ASP A 208 11.01 5.45 18.54
N LEU A 209 10.31 4.42 18.09
CA LEU A 209 9.25 4.57 17.08
C LEU A 209 8.12 5.46 17.59
N ALA A 210 7.75 5.34 18.87
CA ALA A 210 6.75 6.19 19.50
C ALA A 210 7.20 7.66 19.52
N PHE A 211 8.41 7.97 19.99
CA PHE A 211 8.94 9.34 19.99
C PHE A 211 9.05 9.93 18.58
N ARG A 212 9.47 9.15 17.58
CA ARG A 212 9.50 9.61 16.17
C ARG A 212 8.09 9.95 15.65
N PHE A 213 7.09 9.15 16.02
CA PHE A 213 5.70 9.43 15.68
C PHE A 213 5.21 10.73 16.32
N LEU A 214 5.44 10.93 17.62
CA LEU A 214 5.07 12.16 18.34
C LEU A 214 5.74 13.39 17.74
N LYS A 215 7.05 13.31 17.45
CA LYS A 215 7.79 14.38 16.78
C LYS A 215 7.20 14.72 15.40
N TRP A 216 6.85 13.71 14.60
CA TRP A 216 6.22 13.92 13.29
C TRP A 216 4.86 14.62 13.42
N ARG A 217 4.05 14.23 14.42
CA ARG A 217 2.75 14.85 14.72
C ARG A 217 2.91 16.32 15.08
N GLU A 218 3.83 16.65 15.98
CA GLU A 218 4.13 18.03 16.36
C GLU A 218 4.57 18.88 15.15
N GLN A 219 5.49 18.37 14.34
CA GLN A 219 5.93 19.04 13.11
C GLN A 219 4.77 19.29 12.13
N LYS A 220 3.85 18.33 11.99
CA LYS A 220 2.67 18.46 11.13
C LYS A 220 1.74 19.57 11.63
N ARG A 221 1.50 19.68 12.96
CA ARG A 221 0.70 20.76 13.56
C ARG A 221 1.34 22.14 13.35
N ARG A 222 2.66 22.22 13.46
CA ARG A 222 3.44 23.46 13.23
C ARG A 222 3.59 23.81 11.74
N GLY A 223 3.06 23.00 10.83
CA GLY A 223 3.23 23.20 9.38
C GLY A 223 4.68 23.03 8.89
N THR A 224 5.58 22.51 9.73
CA THR A 224 7.01 22.36 9.48
C THR A 224 7.40 20.93 9.13
N ALA A 225 6.42 20.03 9.03
CA ALA A 225 6.67 18.66 8.59
C ALA A 225 7.35 18.69 7.22
N PRO A 226 8.54 18.07 7.06
CA PRO A 226 9.20 18.03 5.77
C PRO A 226 8.23 17.44 4.74
N PRO A 227 8.12 18.04 3.54
CA PRO A 227 7.33 17.42 2.49
C PRO A 227 7.81 15.99 2.34
N ARG A 228 6.88 15.03 2.16
CA ARG A 228 7.26 13.69 1.72
C ARG A 228 7.82 13.85 0.30
N GLY A 229 9.11 14.15 0.23
CA GLY A 229 9.82 14.25 -1.02
C GLY A 229 9.68 12.93 -1.74
N ARG A 230 9.49 12.99 -3.06
CA ARG A 230 10.14 11.98 -3.92
C ARG A 230 11.55 11.87 -3.36
N VAL A 231 12.00 10.64 -3.06
CA VAL A 231 13.42 10.41 -2.83
C VAL A 231 14.11 11.12 -3.97
N ALA A 232 14.92 12.15 -3.67
CA ALA A 232 15.71 12.80 -4.70
C ALA A 232 16.37 11.67 -5.49
N ALA A 233 16.27 11.69 -6.81
CA ALA A 233 16.98 10.70 -7.61
C ALA A 233 18.42 10.72 -7.09
N GLY A 234 18.91 9.57 -6.61
CA GLY A 234 20.27 9.48 -6.10
C GLY A 234 21.24 10.00 -7.16
N PRO A 235 22.44 10.46 -6.76
CA PRO A 235 23.44 10.89 -7.71
C PRO A 235 23.58 9.84 -8.82
N SER A 236 23.74 10.30 -10.06
CA SER A 236 23.92 9.40 -11.19
C SER A 236 25.14 8.50 -10.96
N ILE A 237 25.21 7.38 -11.67
CA ILE A 237 26.37 6.47 -11.57
C ILE A 237 27.68 7.22 -11.85
N GLU A 238 27.64 8.22 -12.73
CA GLU A 238 28.78 9.07 -13.07
C GLU A 238 29.12 10.02 -11.90
N GLU A 239 28.14 10.69 -11.29
CA GLU A 239 28.36 11.57 -10.14
C GLU A 239 28.86 10.79 -8.90
N ALA A 240 28.35 9.57 -8.68
CA ALA A 240 28.83 8.67 -7.65
C ALA A 240 30.27 8.19 -7.96
N GLY A 241 30.59 7.95 -9.23
CA GLY A 241 31.94 7.64 -9.70
C GLY A 241 32.94 8.76 -9.40
N ASP A 242 32.58 10.00 -9.71
CA ASP A 242 33.42 11.19 -9.45
C ASP A 242 33.65 11.43 -7.96
N GLU A 243 32.64 11.16 -7.13
CA GLU A 243 32.78 11.26 -5.69
C GLU A 243 33.71 10.19 -5.13
N ILE A 244 33.61 8.94 -5.60
CA ILE A 244 34.51 7.85 -5.20
C ILE A 244 35.95 8.20 -5.59
N VAL A 245 36.18 8.68 -6.82
CA VAL A 245 37.51 9.10 -7.28
C VAL A 245 38.07 10.22 -6.41
N ARG A 246 37.28 11.26 -6.09
CA ARG A 246 37.71 12.33 -5.18
C ARG A 246 38.08 11.82 -3.80
N ARG A 247 37.30 10.89 -3.24
CA ARG A 247 37.55 10.32 -1.90
C ARG A 247 38.78 9.43 -1.90
N VAL A 248 38.96 8.60 -2.91
CA VAL A 248 40.17 7.77 -3.09
C VAL A 248 41.41 8.65 -3.26
N ALA A 249 41.33 9.75 -4.01
CA ALA A 249 42.44 10.69 -4.15
C ALA A 249 42.77 11.43 -2.83
N ALA A 250 41.77 11.76 -2.02
CA ALA A 250 41.98 12.34 -0.70
C ALA A 250 42.66 11.34 0.26
N ILE A 251 42.22 10.09 0.26
CA ILE A 251 42.82 9.01 1.05
C ILE A 251 44.28 8.77 0.63
N ARG A 252 44.56 8.73 -0.68
CA ARG A 252 45.93 8.58 -1.20
C ARG A 252 46.83 9.72 -0.77
N ARG A 253 46.38 10.98 -0.89
CA ARG A 253 47.15 12.15 -0.45
C ARG A 253 47.43 12.15 1.05
N HIS A 254 46.47 11.72 1.87
CA HIS A 254 46.67 11.59 3.31
C HIS A 254 47.74 10.53 3.61
N ARG A 255 47.60 9.35 3.01
CA ARG A 255 48.52 8.23 3.19
C ARG A 255 49.94 8.55 2.71
N GLU A 256 50.08 9.25 1.59
CA GLU A 256 51.39 9.71 1.10
C GLU A 256 52.03 10.73 2.05
N LYS A 257 51.24 11.62 2.65
CA LYS A 257 51.73 12.59 3.64
C LYS A 257 52.22 11.88 4.91
N GLU A 258 51.51 10.86 5.36
CA GLU A 258 51.93 9.99 6.48
C GLU A 258 53.20 9.22 6.13
N GLN A 259 53.28 8.61 4.95
CA GLN A 259 54.46 7.88 4.49
C GLN A 259 55.71 8.78 4.40
N LEU A 260 55.58 9.99 3.87
CA LEU A 260 56.68 10.96 3.87
C LEU A 260 57.11 11.35 5.29
N ALA A 261 56.17 11.49 6.23
CA ALA A 261 56.47 11.77 7.64
C ALA A 261 57.17 10.59 8.33
N GLU A 262 56.89 9.35 7.90
CA GLU A 262 57.53 8.12 8.35
C GLU A 262 58.90 7.84 7.66
N GLY A 263 59.38 8.75 6.82
CA GLY A 263 60.71 8.67 6.18
C GLY A 263 60.75 7.95 4.83
N TRP A 264 59.59 7.70 4.21
CA TRP A 264 59.54 7.20 2.83
C TRP A 264 59.98 8.29 1.85
N THR A 265 60.58 7.91 0.73
CA THR A 265 61.07 8.84 -0.32
C THR A 265 60.38 8.55 -1.66
N ARG A 266 60.47 9.46 -2.63
CA ARG A 266 59.90 9.24 -3.98
C ARG A 266 60.99 8.88 -4.98
N ASP A 267 60.72 7.94 -5.88
CA ASP A 267 61.57 7.68 -7.05
C ASP A 267 61.29 8.66 -8.21
N GLU A 268 62.09 8.57 -9.27
CA GLU A 268 61.98 9.39 -10.49
C GLU A 268 60.64 9.17 -11.22
N GLU A 269 60.00 8.03 -11.01
CA GLU A 269 58.69 7.69 -11.57
C GLU A 269 57.51 8.03 -10.62
N GLY A 270 57.79 8.68 -9.48
CA GLY A 270 56.80 9.14 -8.51
C GLY A 270 56.23 8.08 -7.56
N ARG A 271 56.85 6.89 -7.49
CA ARG A 271 56.49 5.81 -6.56
C ARG A 271 57.13 6.02 -5.20
N MET A 272 56.41 5.63 -4.13
CA MET A 272 56.88 5.74 -2.75
C MET A 272 57.83 4.58 -2.41
N ILE A 273 59.08 4.90 -2.08
CA ILE A 273 60.14 3.99 -1.63
C ILE A 273 60.19 3.98 -0.09
N PRO A 274 60.13 2.82 0.56
CA PRO A 274 60.28 2.71 2.01
C PRO A 274 61.65 3.18 2.52
N PRO A 275 61.73 3.71 3.75
CA PRO A 275 63.02 4.05 4.37
C PRO A 275 63.94 2.82 4.45
N GLY A 276 65.21 3.01 4.11
CA GLY A 276 66.23 1.94 4.13
C GLY A 276 66.29 1.04 2.89
N TRP A 277 65.47 1.32 1.87
CA TRP A 277 65.48 0.54 0.63
C TRP A 277 66.53 1.07 -0.36
N VAL A 278 67.44 0.20 -0.80
CA VAL A 278 68.48 0.50 -1.80
C VAL A 278 68.15 -0.26 -3.10
N ARG A 279 68.02 0.48 -4.21
CA ARG A 279 67.76 -0.11 -5.54
C ARG A 279 68.96 -0.99 -5.90
N ALA A 280 68.75 -2.27 -6.18
CA ALA A 280 69.83 -3.13 -6.68
C ALA A 280 70.39 -2.53 -7.97
N ALA A 281 71.70 -2.28 -8.02
CA ALA A 281 72.35 -1.79 -9.23
C ALA A 281 72.05 -2.75 -10.38
N PRO A 282 71.67 -2.26 -11.58
CA PRO A 282 71.42 -3.14 -12.70
C PRO A 282 72.72 -3.91 -13.00
N ALA A 283 72.64 -5.25 -12.98
CA ALA A 283 73.74 -6.10 -13.40
C ALA A 283 74.18 -5.68 -14.80
N ALA A 284 75.47 -5.41 -14.98
CA ALA A 284 76.07 -5.20 -16.28
C ALA A 284 75.82 -6.44 -17.15
N GLY A 285 74.82 -6.37 -18.02
CA GLY A 285 74.42 -7.45 -18.92
C GLY A 285 74.85 -7.14 -20.35
N GLU A 286 75.97 -7.73 -20.74
CA GLU A 286 76.15 -8.43 -22.01
C GLU A 286 75.44 -7.83 -23.24
N GLY A 287 76.09 -6.88 -23.90
CA GLY A 287 75.82 -6.55 -25.30
C GLY A 287 76.55 -7.54 -26.21
N GLY A 288 75.87 -8.63 -26.60
CA GLY A 288 76.35 -9.63 -27.55
C GLY A 288 75.35 -9.86 -28.68
N SER A 289 75.62 -9.20 -29.81
CA SER A 289 75.43 -9.63 -31.22
C SER A 289 74.13 -10.32 -31.67
N GLY A 290 73.52 -9.73 -32.71
CA GLY A 290 72.52 -10.37 -33.56
C GLY A 290 72.14 -9.46 -34.73
N ASP A 291 72.95 -9.50 -35.78
CA ASP A 291 72.89 -8.69 -37.00
C ASP A 291 71.54 -8.71 -37.74
N ALA A 292 71.23 -7.56 -38.35
CA ALA A 292 70.29 -7.43 -39.45
C ALA A 292 71.09 -7.35 -40.78
N GLN A 293 70.75 -8.22 -41.73
CA GLN A 293 70.94 -7.98 -43.17
C GLN A 293 69.94 -6.86 -43.54
N ASP A 294 70.36 -5.77 -44.19
CA ASP A 294 70.90 -5.67 -45.56
C ASP A 294 71.96 -4.55 -45.66
#